data_AF-W2HK76-F1
#
_entry.id   AF-W2HK76-F1
#
_cell.length_a   1.000
_cell.length_b   1.000
_cell.length_c   1.000
_cell.angle_alpha   90.00
_cell.angle_beta   90.00
_cell.angle_gamma   90.00
#
_symmetry.space_group_name_H-M   'P 1'
#
loop_
_entity.id
_entity.type
_entity.pdbx_description
1 polymer ?
#
loop_
_entity_poly.entity_id
_entity_poly.type
_entity_poly.pdbx_seq_one_letter_code
_entity_poly.pdbx_strand_id
1 'polypeptide(L)'
;MWPRTRELPTRFAPTTHWKLFLREDKQLPSAAAVAAKAQARAPHHRHSTAVLVTKSTPPPTGLLGSVHTHLYIRGPPAQEYIRFHPRVNNNPTRVIPPLHKPFRKIQLPKRAQGVNLSQEDTEECNLPMDMECGCKTKREKERQEKEALELAERRRRDQDNQQKEHDKMHAMVNRSTVTSSAVQSSFHRRHLPQDCIAFSSPEGRKLFTEAINSSTNYMQIYFPLAEQFITQAEPAFCGLATLAMCFNALQIDPGRLWKGPWRWFSEELFDCCTSLSVAKEKGISMSEFICLARCNGVLTEDYRATSDFTLEQFREIVKHSCSTSSEIVVLNYSRKVLGQTGD
;
A
#
# COMPACT_ATOMS: atom_id res chain seq x y z
N MET A 1 27.70 42.46 -9.22
CA MET A 1 28.68 41.72 -10.04
C MET A 1 28.16 40.30 -10.23
N TRP A 2 27.43 40.04 -11.32
CA TRP A 2 27.04 38.70 -11.75
C TRP A 2 27.62 38.46 -13.15
N PRO A 3 28.86 37.99 -13.30
CA PRO A 3 29.38 37.60 -14.60
C PRO A 3 29.62 36.10 -14.60
N ARG A 4 28.62 35.35 -15.08
CA ARG A 4 28.78 34.06 -15.78
C ARG A 4 27.40 33.56 -16.21
N THR A 5 26.76 34.26 -17.15
CA THR A 5 25.94 33.55 -18.12
C THR A 5 26.90 32.67 -18.90
N ARG A 6 27.06 31.40 -18.48
CA ARG A 6 27.62 30.35 -19.32
C ARG A 6 26.86 30.45 -20.65
N GLU A 7 27.57 30.70 -21.75
CA GLU A 7 26.97 30.67 -23.07
C GLU A 7 26.17 29.37 -23.19
N LEU A 8 24.87 29.49 -23.47
CA LEU A 8 24.02 28.33 -23.68
C LEU A 8 24.65 27.48 -24.78
N PRO A 9 24.62 26.15 -24.69
CA PRO A 9 25.23 25.27 -25.69
C PRO A 9 24.78 25.68 -27.09
N THR A 10 25.74 25.95 -27.99
CA THR A 10 25.48 26.32 -29.39
C THR A 10 24.91 25.18 -30.22
N ARG A 11 24.92 23.95 -29.67
CA ARG A 11 24.32 22.76 -30.26
C ARG A 11 22.91 22.56 -29.70
N PHE A 12 21.94 23.10 -30.41
CA PHE A 12 20.54 22.80 -30.17
C PHE A 12 20.15 21.63 -31.09
N ALA A 13 20.00 20.43 -30.53
CA ALA A 13 19.37 19.34 -31.28
C ALA A 13 17.91 19.72 -31.56
N PRO A 14 17.34 19.42 -32.74
CA PRO A 14 15.92 19.63 -32.98
C PRO A 14 15.14 18.84 -31.95
N THR A 15 14.56 19.56 -31.00
CA THR A 15 13.85 19.01 -29.84
C THR A 15 12.49 19.66 -29.79
N THR A 16 11.45 18.84 -29.58
CA THR A 16 10.11 19.35 -29.34
C THR A 16 10.05 19.87 -27.90
N HIS A 17 9.70 21.14 -27.74
CA HIS A 17 9.60 21.77 -26.43
C HIS A 17 8.14 21.84 -25.98
N TRP A 18 7.89 21.53 -24.72
CA TRP A 18 6.58 21.63 -24.10
C TRP A 18 6.71 22.40 -22.79
N LYS A 19 5.76 23.31 -22.52
CA LYS A 19 5.64 24.00 -21.23
C LYS A 19 4.34 23.56 -20.58
N LEU A 20 4.42 23.10 -19.33
CA LEU A 20 3.25 22.77 -18.53
C LEU A 20 2.93 23.96 -17.63
N PHE A 21 1.67 24.38 -17.65
CA PHE A 21 1.15 25.41 -16.77
C PHE A 21 0.00 24.84 -15.98
N LEU A 22 -0.18 25.31 -14.74
CA LEU A 22 -1.40 25.04 -14.01
C LEU A 22 -2.55 25.70 -14.78
N ARG A 23 -3.59 24.92 -15.05
CA ARG A 23 -4.84 25.43 -15.60
C ARG A 23 -5.62 26.10 -14.48
N GLU A 24 -5.82 27.42 -14.58
CA GLU A 24 -6.60 28.20 -13.60
C GLU A 24 -8.08 27.77 -13.56
N ASP A 25 -8.59 27.21 -14.66
CA ASP A 25 -10.00 26.86 -14.86
C ASP A 25 -10.35 25.40 -14.50
N LYS A 26 -9.36 24.55 -14.22
CA LYS A 26 -9.56 23.15 -13.87
C LYS A 26 -8.90 22.82 -12.55
N GLN A 27 -9.68 22.94 -11.46
CA GLN A 27 -9.48 22.02 -10.35
C GLN A 27 -9.73 20.62 -10.89
N LEU A 28 -8.71 19.75 -10.87
CA LEU A 28 -8.92 18.32 -11.07
C LEU A 28 -10.10 17.89 -10.18
N PRO A 29 -10.99 16.99 -10.63
CA PRO A 29 -12.16 16.62 -9.84
C PRO A 29 -11.70 16.19 -8.45
N SER A 30 -11.93 17.07 -7.47
CA SER A 30 -11.71 16.72 -6.07
C SER A 30 -12.59 15.50 -5.79
N ALA A 31 -12.14 14.59 -4.92
CA ALA A 31 -12.99 13.54 -4.40
C ALA A 31 -14.33 14.09 -3.83
N ALA A 32 -14.38 15.38 -3.49
CA ALA A 32 -15.58 16.10 -3.08
C ALA A 32 -16.56 16.43 -4.24
N ALA A 33 -16.11 16.59 -5.49
CA ALA A 33 -16.97 16.94 -6.62
C ALA A 33 -17.92 15.81 -7.03
N VAL A 34 -17.59 14.56 -6.66
CA VAL A 34 -18.48 13.41 -6.84
C VAL A 34 -19.58 13.40 -5.77
N ALA A 35 -19.33 13.95 -4.57
CA ALA A 35 -20.31 14.02 -3.48
C ALA A 35 -21.35 15.14 -3.66
N ALA A 36 -20.99 16.25 -4.30
CA ALA A 36 -21.89 17.41 -4.46
C ALA A 36 -23.06 17.17 -5.44
N LYS A 37 -22.97 16.16 -6.33
CA LYS A 37 -24.09 15.79 -7.21
C LYS A 37 -25.20 14.98 -6.52
N ALA A 38 -25.00 14.56 -5.27
CA ALA A 38 -25.99 13.81 -4.49
C ALA A 38 -26.85 14.69 -3.56
N GLN A 39 -26.56 16.00 -3.42
CA GLN A 39 -27.27 16.89 -2.47
C GLN A 39 -28.29 17.85 -3.11
N ALA A 40 -28.57 17.72 -4.41
CA ALA A 40 -29.66 18.46 -5.06
C ALA A 40 -30.96 17.64 -5.06
N ARG A 41 -31.48 17.26 -3.87
CA ARG A 41 -32.88 16.85 -3.63
C ARG A 41 -33.09 16.52 -2.14
N ALA A 42 -33.45 17.51 -1.34
CA ALA A 42 -34.43 17.41 -0.23
C ALA A 42 -34.52 18.75 0.54
N PRO A 43 -35.71 19.12 1.04
CA PRO A 43 -36.01 20.48 1.48
C PRO A 43 -35.62 20.76 2.94
N HIS A 44 -35.41 22.05 3.18
CA HIS A 44 -35.35 22.80 4.44
C HIS A 44 -35.81 22.09 5.72
N HIS A 45 -34.96 22.12 6.75
CA HIS A 45 -35.37 22.54 8.10
C HIS A 45 -34.23 23.26 8.82
N ARG A 46 -34.62 24.36 9.49
CA ARG A 46 -33.80 25.29 10.29
C ARG A 46 -33.31 24.61 11.58
N HIS A 47 -32.15 25.00 12.10
CA HIS A 47 -32.02 25.88 13.28
C HIS A 47 -30.55 26.10 13.68
N SER A 48 -30.30 27.32 14.19
CA SER A 48 -29.11 27.94 14.79
C SER A 48 -28.27 27.02 15.68
N THR A 49 -26.99 27.26 15.99
CA THR A 49 -26.48 28.46 16.70
C THR A 49 -24.94 28.47 16.70
N ALA A 50 -24.36 29.67 16.63
CA ALA A 50 -22.93 29.93 16.76
C ALA A 50 -22.46 29.94 18.22
N VAL A 51 -21.20 29.55 18.49
CA VAL A 51 -20.39 30.12 19.58
C VAL A 51 -18.92 30.17 19.15
N LEU A 52 -18.35 31.37 19.26
CA LEU A 52 -16.97 31.78 19.08
C LEU A 52 -16.35 31.95 20.48
N VAL A 53 -15.19 31.37 20.79
CA VAL A 53 -14.37 31.79 21.94
C VAL A 53 -12.88 31.76 21.60
N THR A 54 -12.21 32.81 22.04
CA THR A 54 -10.87 33.31 21.72
C THR A 54 -9.78 32.85 22.68
N LYS A 55 -8.53 33.01 22.20
CA LYS A 55 -7.20 32.91 22.84
C LYS A 55 -7.09 33.26 24.35
N SER A 56 -6.17 32.57 25.04
CA SER A 56 -5.18 33.21 25.94
C SER A 56 -3.98 32.28 26.24
N THR A 57 -2.79 32.88 26.38
CA THR A 57 -1.52 32.35 26.92
C THR A 57 -1.02 33.36 27.99
N PRO A 58 0.13 33.16 28.67
CA PRO A 58 0.50 32.32 29.84
C PRO A 58 0.90 33.28 31.03
N PRO A 59 1.92 33.10 31.93
CA PRO A 59 2.69 31.99 32.55
C PRO A 59 2.69 32.15 34.13
N PRO A 60 3.74 31.95 35.00
CA PRO A 60 5.02 31.19 34.98
C PRO A 60 5.41 30.39 36.28
N THR A 61 6.61 29.77 36.23
CA THR A 61 7.61 29.52 37.32
C THR A 61 7.40 28.47 38.41
N GLY A 62 8.45 27.65 38.63
CA GLY A 62 8.68 26.85 39.82
C GLY A 62 10.04 26.14 39.80
N LEU A 63 11.00 26.64 40.58
CA LEU A 63 12.37 26.18 40.76
C LEU A 63 12.50 25.21 41.96
N LEU A 64 13.55 24.38 41.92
CA LEU A 64 14.35 23.79 43.02
C LEU A 64 13.91 22.49 43.73
N GLY A 65 14.88 21.57 43.79
CA GLY A 65 14.98 20.48 44.76
C GLY A 65 16.27 19.65 44.57
N SER A 66 17.26 19.89 45.43
CA SER A 66 18.49 19.09 45.65
C SER A 66 18.11 17.71 46.27
N VAL A 67 18.87 16.61 46.31
CA VAL A 67 20.19 16.36 46.92
C VAL A 67 20.58 14.88 46.64
N HIS A 68 21.83 14.57 46.30
CA HIS A 68 22.75 13.65 47.01
C HIS A 68 23.90 13.13 46.13
N THR A 69 25.08 13.47 46.61
CA THR A 69 26.44 13.03 46.26
C THR A 69 26.70 11.57 46.56
N HIS A 70 27.47 10.88 45.71
CA HIS A 70 28.53 9.98 46.15
C HIS A 70 29.70 10.01 45.15
N LEU A 71 30.86 10.42 45.67
CA LEU A 71 32.19 10.30 45.07
C LEU A 71 32.73 8.89 45.30
N TYR A 72 33.37 8.30 44.29
CA TYR A 72 34.62 7.54 44.46
C TYR A 72 35.51 7.71 43.21
N ILE A 73 36.82 7.70 43.45
CA ILE A 73 37.91 8.28 42.67
C ILE A 73 38.66 7.23 41.81
N ARG A 74 39.18 7.68 40.65
CA ARG A 74 40.36 7.26 39.81
C ARG A 74 41.03 5.89 40.07
N GLY A 75 41.50 5.12 39.09
CA GLY A 75 42.14 5.45 37.80
C GLY A 75 42.77 4.18 37.13
N PRO A 76 43.63 4.31 36.09
CA PRO A 76 43.71 3.42 34.88
C PRO A 76 45.06 2.65 34.76
N PRO A 77 45.63 2.29 33.57
CA PRO A 77 45.17 1.60 32.33
C PRO A 77 46.08 0.37 31.94
N ALA A 78 45.75 -0.40 30.90
CA ALA A 78 46.67 -1.15 29.99
C ALA A 78 45.86 -1.97 28.94
N GLN A 79 46.07 -1.78 27.63
CA GLN A 79 46.85 -2.62 26.67
C GLN A 79 46.31 -4.06 26.53
N GLU A 80 46.29 -4.76 25.39
CA GLU A 80 46.62 -4.61 23.97
C GLU A 80 46.05 -5.89 23.30
N TYR A 81 45.78 -5.84 21.99
CA TYR A 81 45.77 -6.92 20.99
C TYR A 81 45.50 -8.40 21.37
N ILE A 82 44.63 -9.06 20.58
CA ILE A 82 45.06 -10.15 19.65
C ILE A 82 43.89 -10.59 18.75
N ARG A 83 44.19 -10.63 17.44
CA ARG A 83 43.41 -11.29 16.37
C ARG A 83 43.52 -12.81 16.49
N PHE A 84 42.44 -13.54 16.23
CA PHE A 84 42.54 -14.90 15.68
C PHE A 84 41.45 -15.15 14.62
N HIS A 85 41.89 -15.30 13.37
CA HIS A 85 41.23 -16.13 12.36
C HIS A 85 41.75 -17.56 12.48
N PRO A 86 41.01 -18.56 11.96
CA PRO A 86 41.61 -19.35 10.89
C PRO A 86 40.71 -19.54 9.65
N ARG A 87 41.40 -19.61 8.51
CA ARG A 87 40.99 -19.98 7.15
C ARG A 87 40.70 -21.49 7.03
N VAL A 88 39.65 -21.91 6.32
CA VAL A 88 39.57 -22.46 4.92
C VAL A 88 40.19 -23.85 4.67
N ASN A 89 39.36 -24.83 4.24
CA ASN A 89 39.51 -25.67 3.01
C ASN A 89 38.39 -26.74 2.96
N ASN A 90 37.49 -26.73 1.97
CA ASN A 90 37.51 -27.39 0.64
C ASN A 90 37.24 -28.92 0.62
N ASN A 91 36.03 -29.33 0.18
CA ASN A 91 35.70 -29.93 -1.15
C ASN A 91 34.57 -31.01 -1.10
N PRO A 92 33.82 -31.24 -2.21
CA PRO A 92 32.52 -31.91 -2.25
C PRO A 92 32.57 -33.34 -2.79
N THR A 93 31.55 -34.16 -2.51
CA THR A 93 30.89 -35.14 -3.43
C THR A 93 30.00 -36.16 -2.68
N ARG A 94 28.75 -36.33 -3.14
CA ARG A 94 27.94 -37.60 -3.28
C ARG A 94 26.44 -37.25 -3.25
N VAL A 95 25.77 -37.21 -4.41
CA VAL A 95 25.11 -38.32 -5.14
C VAL A 95 23.87 -38.86 -4.42
N ILE A 96 22.72 -38.55 -5.03
CA ILE A 96 21.35 -39.01 -4.77
C ILE A 96 21.20 -40.48 -5.23
N PRO A 97 20.29 -41.26 -4.60
CA PRO A 97 19.44 -42.15 -5.38
C PRO A 97 17.93 -42.02 -5.02
N PRO A 98 17.01 -42.01 -6.00
CA PRO A 98 15.57 -42.03 -5.75
C PRO A 98 15.01 -43.46 -5.77
N LEU A 99 14.04 -43.76 -4.90
CA LEU A 99 13.32 -45.04 -4.89
C LEU A 99 11.81 -44.85 -5.08
N HIS A 100 11.38 -45.15 -6.31
CA HIS A 100 10.24 -45.98 -6.72
C HIS A 100 8.79 -45.74 -6.20
N LYS A 101 8.00 -45.23 -7.17
CA LYS A 101 6.71 -45.70 -7.73
C LYS A 101 5.38 -45.59 -6.95
N PRO A 102 4.30 -45.14 -7.63
CA PRO A 102 2.93 -45.00 -7.11
C PRO A 102 2.04 -46.20 -7.47
N PHE A 103 0.98 -46.52 -6.71
CA PHE A 103 -0.23 -47.19 -7.23
C PHE A 103 -1.37 -47.23 -6.18
N ARG A 104 -2.53 -46.65 -6.52
CA ARG A 104 -3.84 -47.33 -6.67
C ARG A 104 -4.96 -46.30 -6.81
N LYS A 105 -5.50 -46.18 -8.03
CA LYS A 105 -6.83 -45.61 -8.30
C LYS A 105 -7.89 -46.65 -7.98
N ILE A 106 -8.91 -46.25 -7.25
CA ILE A 106 -10.11 -47.04 -6.95
C ILE A 106 -11.10 -46.84 -8.10
N GLN A 107 -11.55 -47.94 -8.71
CA GLN A 107 -12.55 -47.98 -9.76
C GLN A 107 -13.88 -48.40 -9.14
N LEU A 108 -14.92 -47.57 -9.29
CA LEU A 108 -16.31 -47.90 -8.92
C LEU A 108 -17.08 -48.45 -10.15
N PRO A 109 -17.99 -49.42 -9.99
CA PRO A 109 -18.62 -50.13 -11.11
C PRO A 109 -19.80 -49.38 -11.74
N LYS A 110 -19.98 -49.60 -13.05
CA LYS A 110 -21.09 -49.10 -13.88
C LYS A 110 -22.42 -49.80 -13.55
N ARG A 111 -23.48 -49.01 -13.49
CA ARG A 111 -24.89 -49.41 -13.27
C ARG A 111 -25.52 -49.91 -14.57
N ALA A 112 -26.16 -51.08 -14.52
CA ALA A 112 -26.88 -51.70 -15.61
C ALA A 112 -28.23 -51.02 -15.88
N GLN A 113 -28.62 -51.01 -17.16
CA GLN A 113 -29.88 -50.49 -17.70
C GLN A 113 -31.04 -51.44 -17.35
N GLY A 114 -32.13 -50.86 -16.86
CA GLY A 114 -33.40 -51.54 -16.55
C GLY A 114 -34.42 -51.34 -17.67
N VAL A 115 -35.11 -52.44 -17.97
CA VAL A 115 -36.07 -52.72 -19.04
C VAL A 115 -37.36 -51.90 -18.92
N ASN A 116 -37.88 -51.40 -20.05
CA ASN A 116 -39.25 -50.85 -20.16
C ASN A 116 -40.26 -51.98 -20.44
N LEU A 117 -41.24 -52.13 -19.55
CA LEU A 117 -42.56 -52.75 -19.71
C LEU A 117 -43.54 -51.67 -19.21
N SER A 118 -44.71 -51.38 -19.76
CA SER A 118 -45.66 -52.11 -20.59
C SER A 118 -46.63 -51.08 -21.20
N GLN A 119 -47.02 -51.27 -22.45
CA GLN A 119 -48.21 -50.64 -23.04
C GLN A 119 -49.44 -51.32 -22.45
N GLU A 120 -50.39 -50.55 -21.89
CA GLU A 120 -51.71 -51.04 -21.49
C GLU A 120 -52.77 -50.52 -22.47
N ASP A 121 -53.72 -51.42 -22.72
CA ASP A 121 -54.66 -51.45 -23.82
C ASP A 121 -55.80 -50.43 -23.69
N THR A 122 -56.12 -49.75 -24.79
CA THR A 122 -57.37 -49.01 -24.95
C THR A 122 -58.45 -49.93 -25.51
N GLU A 123 -59.20 -50.61 -24.63
CA GLU A 123 -60.47 -51.24 -25.01
C GLU A 123 -61.63 -50.24 -24.89
N GLU A 124 -62.28 -50.00 -26.03
CA GLU A 124 -63.41 -49.11 -26.24
C GLU A 124 -64.72 -49.83 -25.87
N CYS A 125 -65.39 -49.37 -24.81
CA CYS A 125 -66.63 -49.96 -24.34
C CYS A 125 -67.83 -49.50 -25.20
N ASN A 126 -68.25 -50.36 -26.14
CA ASN A 126 -69.46 -50.17 -26.95
C ASN A 126 -70.71 -50.68 -26.22
N LEU A 127 -71.50 -49.79 -25.60
CA LEU A 127 -72.91 -50.07 -25.29
C LEU A 127 -73.82 -48.86 -25.58
N PRO A 128 -75.09 -49.08 -26.00
CA PRO A 128 -75.97 -48.08 -26.59
C PRO A 128 -76.62 -47.13 -25.56
N MET A 129 -77.15 -46.03 -26.10
CA MET A 129 -77.70 -44.85 -25.42
C MET A 129 -78.83 -45.18 -24.41
N ASP A 130 -78.85 -44.40 -23.32
CA ASP A 130 -79.91 -44.27 -22.30
C ASP A 130 -79.75 -44.98 -20.94
N MET A 131 -78.52 -45.03 -20.42
CA MET A 131 -78.26 -44.97 -18.96
C MET A 131 -76.82 -44.47 -18.73
N GLU A 132 -76.61 -43.54 -17.78
CA GLU A 132 -75.27 -43.04 -17.43
C GLU A 132 -74.39 -44.19 -16.93
N CYS A 133 -73.55 -44.74 -17.82
CA CYS A 133 -72.53 -45.70 -17.44
C CYS A 133 -71.48 -44.97 -16.58
N GLY A 134 -71.29 -45.41 -15.33
CA GLY A 134 -70.34 -44.82 -14.37
C GLY A 134 -68.90 -44.70 -14.89
N CYS A 135 -68.54 -45.44 -15.94
CA CYS A 135 -67.25 -45.36 -16.61
C CYS A 135 -67.06 -44.08 -17.46
N LYS A 136 -68.13 -43.53 -18.08
CA LYS A 136 -68.04 -42.28 -18.85
C LYS A 136 -67.90 -41.07 -17.92
N THR A 137 -68.70 -41.03 -16.85
CA THR A 137 -68.62 -39.98 -15.82
C THR A 137 -67.30 -40.02 -15.06
N LYS A 138 -66.74 -41.22 -14.79
CA LYS A 138 -65.40 -41.38 -14.20
C LYS A 138 -64.28 -40.84 -15.10
N ARG A 139 -64.27 -41.18 -16.39
CA ARG A 139 -63.26 -40.67 -17.35
C ARG A 139 -63.34 -39.17 -17.54
N GLU A 140 -64.55 -38.62 -17.58
CA GLU A 140 -64.76 -37.18 -17.68
C GLU A 140 -64.29 -36.44 -16.43
N LYS A 141 -64.56 -37.01 -15.24
CA LYS A 141 -64.04 -36.50 -13.96
C LYS A 141 -62.52 -36.57 -13.89
N GLU A 142 -61.89 -37.67 -14.31
CA GLU A 142 -60.43 -37.82 -14.37
C GLU A 142 -59.79 -36.82 -15.35
N ARG A 143 -60.44 -36.55 -16.49
CA ARG A 143 -60.00 -35.51 -17.44
C ARG A 143 -60.08 -34.12 -16.84
N GLN A 144 -61.20 -33.78 -16.20
CA GLN A 144 -61.37 -32.48 -15.53
C GLN A 144 -60.38 -32.30 -14.37
N GLU A 145 -60.10 -33.36 -13.61
CA GLU A 145 -59.13 -33.33 -12.52
C GLU A 145 -57.70 -33.15 -13.05
N LYS A 146 -57.36 -33.79 -14.18
CA LYS A 146 -56.06 -33.61 -14.85
C LYS A 146 -55.90 -32.19 -15.41
N GLU A 147 -56.91 -31.64 -16.05
CA GLU A 147 -56.92 -30.25 -16.55
C GLU A 147 -56.83 -29.25 -15.39
N ALA A 148 -57.52 -29.50 -14.27
CA ALA A 148 -57.42 -28.69 -13.06
C ALA A 148 -56.00 -28.74 -12.45
N LEU A 149 -55.35 -29.91 -12.45
CA LEU A 149 -53.99 -30.07 -11.97
C LEU A 149 -52.98 -29.34 -12.85
N GLU A 150 -53.11 -29.43 -14.17
CA GLU A 150 -52.25 -28.71 -15.13
C GLU A 150 -52.43 -27.19 -15.02
N LEU A 151 -53.67 -26.71 -14.82
CA LEU A 151 -53.95 -25.30 -14.57
C LEU A 151 -53.34 -24.81 -13.25
N ALA A 152 -53.41 -25.63 -12.19
CA ALA A 152 -52.78 -25.33 -10.91
C ALA A 152 -51.25 -25.27 -11.01
N GLU A 153 -50.63 -26.16 -11.80
CA GLU A 153 -49.19 -26.10 -12.06
C GLU A 153 -48.77 -24.87 -12.85
N ARG A 154 -49.55 -24.45 -13.87
CA ARG A 154 -49.25 -23.21 -14.60
C ARG A 154 -49.31 -22.00 -13.68
N ARG A 155 -50.34 -21.90 -12.83
CA ARG A 155 -50.46 -20.81 -11.84
C ARG A 155 -49.28 -20.76 -10.86
N ARG A 156 -48.77 -21.91 -10.42
CA ARG A 156 -47.56 -21.97 -9.57
C ARG A 156 -46.33 -21.45 -10.30
N ARG A 157 -46.11 -21.85 -11.57
CA ARG A 157 -44.98 -21.36 -12.37
C ARG A 157 -45.04 -19.85 -12.60
N ASP A 158 -46.24 -19.30 -12.82
CA ASP A 158 -46.42 -17.86 -13.01
C ASP A 158 -46.11 -17.08 -11.71
N GLN A 159 -46.52 -17.60 -10.55
CA GLN A 159 -46.18 -17.00 -9.24
C GLN A 159 -44.67 -17.03 -8.97
N ASP A 160 -43.99 -18.16 -9.24
CA ASP A 160 -42.53 -18.27 -9.09
C ASP A 160 -41.78 -17.29 -10.00
N ASN A 161 -42.26 -17.09 -11.24
CA ASN A 161 -41.67 -16.11 -12.15
C ASN A 161 -41.89 -14.67 -11.68
N GLN A 162 -43.07 -14.35 -11.14
CA GLN A 162 -43.34 -13.02 -10.56
C GLN A 162 -42.47 -12.75 -9.33
N GLN A 163 -42.27 -13.75 -8.46
CA GLN A 163 -41.39 -13.62 -7.29
C GLN A 163 -39.93 -13.40 -7.70
N LYS A 164 -39.43 -14.13 -8.71
CA LYS A 164 -38.06 -13.94 -9.23
C LYS A 164 -37.83 -12.55 -9.81
N GLU A 165 -38.81 -12.01 -10.54
CA GLU A 165 -38.72 -10.64 -11.08
C GLU A 165 -38.79 -9.58 -9.96
N HIS A 166 -39.62 -9.81 -8.93
CA HIS A 166 -39.67 -8.96 -7.73
C HIS A 166 -38.33 -8.97 -6.96
N ASP A 167 -37.73 -10.15 -6.74
CA ASP A 167 -36.44 -10.29 -6.06
C ASP A 167 -35.31 -9.64 -6.87
N LYS A 168 -35.35 -9.75 -8.20
CA LYS A 168 -34.41 -9.10 -9.12
C LYS A 168 -34.54 -7.57 -9.08
N MET A 169 -35.76 -7.05 -9.00
CA MET A 169 -36.04 -5.62 -8.82
C MET A 169 -35.52 -5.12 -7.47
N HIS A 170 -35.77 -5.84 -6.37
CA HIS A 170 -35.22 -5.51 -5.05
C HIS A 170 -33.69 -5.53 -5.02
N ALA A 171 -33.04 -6.51 -5.67
CA ALA A 171 -31.59 -6.57 -5.79
C ALA A 171 -31.02 -5.37 -6.56
N MET A 172 -31.71 -4.92 -7.61
CA MET A 172 -31.29 -3.77 -8.42
C MET A 172 -31.46 -2.43 -7.67
N VAL A 173 -32.49 -2.31 -6.83
CA VAL A 173 -32.71 -1.15 -5.95
C VAL A 173 -31.68 -1.09 -4.82
N ASN A 174 -31.37 -2.22 -4.18
CA ASN A 174 -30.32 -2.31 -3.15
C ASN A 174 -28.93 -2.03 -3.72
N ARG A 175 -28.64 -2.48 -4.95
CA ARG A 175 -27.37 -2.19 -5.63
C ARG A 175 -27.21 -0.71 -5.98
N SER A 176 -28.31 0.01 -6.16
CA SER A 176 -28.34 1.45 -6.47
C SER A 176 -28.35 2.34 -5.21
N THR A 177 -28.74 1.81 -4.05
CA THR A 177 -28.70 2.54 -2.76
C THR A 177 -27.37 2.38 -2.02
N VAL A 178 -26.59 1.31 -2.30
CA VAL A 178 -25.24 1.13 -1.75
C VAL A 178 -24.19 2.01 -2.44
N THR A 179 -24.46 2.55 -3.63
CA THR A 179 -23.48 3.34 -4.40
C THR A 179 -23.38 4.83 -4.02
N SER A 180 -24.18 5.34 -3.07
CA SER A 180 -24.19 6.79 -2.75
C SER A 180 -23.58 7.21 -1.41
N SER A 181 -22.93 6.32 -0.64
CA SER A 181 -22.36 6.74 0.67
C SER A 181 -21.08 6.02 1.09
N ALA A 182 -20.04 6.09 0.25
CA ALA A 182 -18.67 6.03 0.75
C ALA A 182 -17.79 6.93 -0.11
N VAL A 183 -17.76 8.23 0.19
CA VAL A 183 -16.57 9.03 -0.12
C VAL A 183 -15.46 8.38 0.69
N GLN A 184 -14.67 7.51 0.04
CA GLN A 184 -13.47 6.97 0.66
C GLN A 184 -12.65 8.16 1.19
N SER A 185 -12.27 8.12 2.45
CA SER A 185 -11.39 9.13 3.03
C SER A 185 -10.11 9.17 2.20
N SER A 186 -9.97 10.20 1.38
CA SER A 186 -8.80 10.41 0.54
C SER A 186 -7.99 11.57 1.12
N PHE A 187 -6.68 11.51 0.93
CA PHE A 187 -5.77 12.54 1.40
C PHE A 187 -4.96 13.07 0.23
N HIS A 188 -5.03 14.38 -0.01
CA HIS A 188 -4.15 15.08 -0.94
C HIS A 188 -3.26 16.03 -0.16
N ARG A 189 -2.06 15.54 0.17
CA ARG A 189 -1.10 16.19 1.08
C ARG A 189 -1.71 16.43 2.47
N ARG A 190 -0.88 16.84 3.41
CA ARG A 190 -1.30 17.31 4.75
C ARG A 190 -0.70 18.68 4.99
N HIS A 191 -1.35 19.47 5.83
CA HIS A 191 -0.74 20.69 6.34
C HIS A 191 0.50 20.32 7.15
N LEU A 192 1.56 21.07 6.93
CA LEU A 192 2.79 20.92 7.68
C LEU A 192 2.57 21.46 9.10
N PRO A 193 3.02 20.78 10.17
CA PRO A 193 2.96 21.30 11.53
C PRO A 193 3.67 22.64 11.67
N GLN A 194 3.25 23.47 12.63
CA GLN A 194 3.76 24.84 12.80
C GLN A 194 5.27 24.88 13.10
N ASP A 195 5.79 23.86 13.77
CA ASP A 195 7.21 23.74 14.13
C ASP A 195 8.09 23.25 12.96
N CYS A 196 7.49 22.92 11.82
CA CYS A 196 8.18 22.44 10.63
C CYS A 196 8.21 23.52 9.53
N ILE A 197 9.38 23.76 8.96
CA ILE A 197 9.56 24.74 7.87
C ILE A 197 9.56 24.00 6.53
N ALA A 198 8.66 24.39 5.62
CA ALA A 198 8.62 23.80 4.28
C ALA A 198 9.88 24.16 3.48
N PHE A 199 10.54 23.17 2.87
CA PHE A 199 11.79 23.36 2.13
C PHE A 199 11.70 24.42 1.03
N SER A 200 10.60 24.42 0.26
CA SER A 200 10.37 25.36 -0.84
C SER A 200 9.77 26.71 -0.39
N SER A 201 9.61 26.96 0.91
CA SER A 201 9.19 28.28 1.42
C SER A 201 10.33 29.31 1.33
N PRO A 202 10.05 30.62 1.43
CA PRO A 202 11.10 31.63 1.52
C PRO A 202 12.10 31.36 2.67
N GLU A 203 11.57 30.96 3.83
CA GLU A 203 12.40 30.62 5.00
C GLU A 203 13.24 29.36 4.77
N GLY A 204 12.64 28.30 4.20
CA GLY A 204 13.37 27.07 3.87
C GLY A 204 14.51 27.32 2.87
N ARG A 205 14.27 28.13 1.84
CA ARG A 205 15.32 28.55 0.90
C ARG A 205 16.41 29.37 1.56
N LYS A 206 16.06 30.24 2.52
CA LYS A 206 17.03 31.02 3.29
C LYS A 206 17.94 30.09 4.10
N LEU A 207 17.36 29.15 4.86
CA LEU A 207 18.13 28.16 5.63
C LEU A 207 19.06 27.32 4.75
N PHE A 208 18.56 26.85 3.61
CA PHE A 208 19.39 26.13 2.65
C PHE A 208 20.55 26.99 2.12
N THR A 209 20.27 28.25 1.79
CA THR A 209 21.26 29.23 1.29
C THR A 209 22.31 29.56 2.35
N GLU A 210 21.94 29.65 3.61
CA GLU A 210 22.88 29.85 4.72
C GLU A 210 23.78 28.63 4.92
N ALA A 211 23.20 27.43 4.90
CA ALA A 211 23.95 26.18 5.07
C ALA A 211 24.97 25.93 3.94
N ILE A 212 24.56 26.14 2.67
CA ILE A 212 25.44 25.95 1.50
C ILE A 212 26.55 27.00 1.42
N ASN A 213 26.29 28.25 1.82
CA ASN A 213 27.29 29.34 1.79
C ASN A 213 28.12 29.45 3.08
N SER A 214 27.88 28.58 4.06
CA SER A 214 28.75 28.50 5.24
C SER A 214 30.18 28.10 4.83
N SER A 215 31.17 28.45 5.66
CA SER A 215 32.59 28.13 5.38
C SER A 215 32.85 26.63 5.18
N THR A 216 32.05 25.78 5.85
CA THR A 216 32.13 24.32 5.76
C THR A 216 31.29 23.74 4.61
N ASN A 217 30.30 24.49 4.11
CA ASN A 217 29.26 24.04 3.18
C ASN A 217 28.57 22.74 3.66
N TYR A 218 27.52 22.88 4.48
CA TYR A 218 26.73 21.75 5.00
C TYR A 218 25.67 21.22 4.04
N MET A 219 25.84 21.41 2.73
CA MET A 219 24.88 20.95 1.71
C MET A 219 25.57 20.13 0.61
N GLN A 220 26.77 19.61 0.86
CA GLN A 220 27.54 18.85 -0.14
C GLN A 220 26.80 17.58 -0.59
N ILE A 221 26.28 16.79 0.36
CA ILE A 221 25.53 15.55 0.06
C ILE A 221 24.16 15.79 -0.59
N TYR A 222 23.60 17.00 -0.46
CA TYR A 222 22.29 17.31 -1.02
C TYR A 222 22.27 17.15 -2.54
N PHE A 223 23.33 17.52 -3.24
CA PHE A 223 23.38 17.46 -4.71
C PHE A 223 23.21 16.04 -5.27
N PRO A 224 24.04 15.05 -4.91
CA PRO A 224 23.86 13.68 -5.40
C PRO A 224 22.53 13.09 -4.90
N LEU A 225 22.04 13.43 -3.70
CA LEU A 225 20.71 12.99 -3.25
C LEU A 225 19.57 13.59 -4.09
N ALA A 226 19.67 14.86 -4.47
CA ALA A 226 18.68 15.56 -5.27
C ALA A 226 18.60 15.00 -6.71
N GLU A 227 19.75 14.62 -7.29
CA GLU A 227 19.80 13.91 -8.58
C GLU A 227 19.06 12.58 -8.55
N GLN A 228 18.99 11.94 -7.38
CA GLN A 228 18.38 10.63 -7.17
C GLN A 228 17.03 10.68 -6.47
N PHE A 229 16.46 11.87 -6.25
CA PHE A 229 15.25 12.00 -5.44
C PHE A 229 14.04 11.37 -6.15
N ILE A 230 13.42 10.37 -5.51
CA ILE A 230 12.27 9.63 -6.04
C ILE A 230 11.10 9.66 -5.06
N THR A 231 9.89 9.49 -5.61
CA THR A 231 8.71 9.17 -4.79
C THR A 231 8.67 7.67 -4.57
N GLN A 232 8.46 7.23 -3.34
CA GLN A 232 8.26 5.82 -3.02
C GLN A 232 7.07 5.25 -3.81
N ALA A 233 7.25 4.09 -4.45
CA ALA A 233 6.22 3.50 -5.32
C ALA A 233 5.01 2.95 -4.53
N GLU A 234 5.23 2.58 -3.27
CA GLU A 234 4.19 2.08 -2.37
C GLU A 234 4.25 2.84 -1.02
N PRO A 235 3.13 3.03 -0.31
CA PRO A 235 3.12 3.70 0.99
C PRO A 235 4.07 3.11 2.04
N ALA A 236 4.35 1.80 1.96
CA ALA A 236 5.24 1.09 2.87
C ALA A 236 6.72 1.04 2.41
N PHE A 237 7.03 1.52 1.20
CA PHE A 237 8.38 1.41 0.61
C PHE A 237 9.34 2.55 0.96
N CYS A 238 9.04 3.38 1.96
CA CYS A 238 9.90 4.51 2.34
C CYS A 238 11.37 4.09 2.55
N GLY A 239 11.61 2.97 3.25
CA GLY A 239 12.97 2.44 3.45
C GLY A 239 13.64 1.95 2.16
N LEU A 240 12.91 1.28 1.27
CA LEU A 240 13.45 0.79 -0.01
C LEU A 240 13.76 1.95 -0.96
N ALA A 241 12.90 2.96 -1.01
CA ALA A 241 13.12 4.17 -1.79
C ALA A 241 14.36 4.92 -1.28
N THR A 242 14.53 5.03 0.05
CA THR A 242 15.73 5.61 0.66
C THR A 242 16.99 4.82 0.31
N LEU A 243 16.98 3.48 0.33
CA LEU A 243 18.13 2.68 -0.10
C LEU A 243 18.49 2.93 -1.57
N ALA A 244 17.50 2.94 -2.47
CA ALA A 244 17.72 3.23 -3.89
C ALA A 244 18.36 4.60 -4.09
N MET A 245 17.83 5.64 -3.41
CA MET A 245 18.40 6.98 -3.43
C MET A 245 19.86 6.98 -2.97
N CYS A 246 20.14 6.37 -1.81
CA CYS A 246 21.47 6.38 -1.22
C CYS A 246 22.49 5.69 -2.13
N PHE A 247 22.15 4.54 -2.70
CA PHE A 247 23.12 3.76 -3.49
C PHE A 247 23.41 4.40 -4.83
N ASN A 248 22.38 4.95 -5.47
CA ASN A 248 22.58 5.71 -6.71
C ASN A 248 23.35 7.01 -6.43
N ALA A 249 23.12 7.68 -5.30
CA ALA A 249 23.88 8.88 -4.91
C ALA A 249 25.36 8.56 -4.65
N LEU A 250 25.64 7.39 -4.06
CA LEU A 250 26.98 6.85 -3.87
C LEU A 250 27.57 6.18 -5.13
N GLN A 251 26.84 6.20 -6.26
CA GLN A 251 27.25 5.62 -7.54
C GLN A 251 27.60 4.11 -7.46
N ILE A 252 26.86 3.37 -6.63
CA ILE A 252 27.04 1.94 -6.47
C ILE A 252 26.37 1.22 -7.65
N ASP A 253 27.14 0.35 -8.28
CA ASP A 253 26.64 -0.51 -9.35
C ASP A 253 25.94 -1.74 -8.76
N PRO A 254 24.65 -1.99 -9.08
CA PRO A 254 23.94 -3.16 -8.57
C PRO A 254 24.49 -4.49 -9.10
N GLY A 255 25.32 -4.48 -10.14
CA GLY A 255 25.86 -5.71 -10.73
C GLY A 255 24.83 -6.58 -11.45
N ARG A 256 23.57 -6.13 -11.51
CA ARG A 256 22.43 -6.78 -12.18
C ARG A 256 21.62 -5.76 -12.96
N LEU A 257 20.88 -6.24 -13.97
CA LEU A 257 20.05 -5.41 -14.81
C LEU A 257 18.83 -4.88 -14.04
N TRP A 258 18.48 -3.63 -14.29
CA TRP A 258 17.24 -3.01 -13.84
C TRP A 258 16.20 -3.00 -14.96
N LYS A 259 16.46 -2.23 -16.03
CA LYS A 259 15.54 -2.09 -17.18
C LYS A 259 16.34 -2.13 -18.48
N GLY A 260 16.01 -3.08 -19.36
CA GLY A 260 16.79 -3.27 -20.59
C GLY A 260 18.28 -3.47 -20.28
N PRO A 261 19.20 -2.76 -20.96
CA PRO A 261 20.64 -2.84 -20.67
C PRO A 261 21.08 -2.00 -19.46
N TRP A 262 20.17 -1.26 -18.81
CA TRP A 262 20.51 -0.33 -17.75
C TRP A 262 20.64 -1.02 -16.40
N ARG A 263 21.63 -0.59 -15.62
CA ARG A 263 21.87 -1.01 -14.24
C ARG A 263 21.74 0.20 -13.35
N TRP A 264 20.76 0.19 -12.47
CA TRP A 264 20.45 1.29 -11.55
C TRP A 264 19.65 0.74 -10.38
N PHE A 265 19.85 1.25 -9.16
CA PHE A 265 19.02 0.81 -8.05
C PHE A 265 17.60 1.36 -8.15
N SER A 266 16.64 0.50 -7.86
CA SER A 266 15.24 0.84 -7.63
C SER A 266 14.70 -0.02 -6.49
N GLU A 267 13.51 0.30 -6.00
CA GLU A 267 12.87 -0.41 -4.87
C GLU A 267 12.72 -1.92 -5.13
N GLU A 268 12.59 -2.35 -6.39
CA GLU A 268 12.37 -3.76 -6.76
C GLU A 268 13.63 -4.63 -6.68
N LEU A 269 14.81 -4.03 -6.47
CA LEU A 269 16.08 -4.76 -6.37
C LEU A 269 16.44 -5.14 -4.93
N PHE A 270 15.55 -4.95 -3.94
CA PHE A 270 15.85 -5.20 -2.52
C PHE A 270 15.08 -6.39 -1.95
N ASP A 271 15.60 -7.60 -2.14
CA ASP A 271 14.90 -8.85 -1.77
C ASP A 271 15.74 -9.85 -0.95
N CYS A 272 16.94 -9.46 -0.46
CA CYS A 272 17.84 -10.42 0.21
C CYS A 272 17.45 -10.77 1.67
N CYS A 273 16.98 -9.80 2.47
CA CYS A 273 16.68 -10.00 3.90
C CYS A 273 15.19 -9.99 4.22
N THR A 274 14.37 -9.49 3.30
CA THR A 274 12.92 -9.40 3.41
C THR A 274 12.34 -9.45 2.01
N SER A 275 11.19 -10.10 1.82
CA SER A 275 10.56 -10.14 0.50
C SER A 275 9.84 -8.83 0.20
N LEU A 276 9.77 -8.45 -1.08
CA LEU A 276 9.02 -7.26 -1.50
C LEU A 276 7.53 -7.32 -1.11
N SER A 277 6.94 -8.52 -1.03
CA SER A 277 5.57 -8.72 -0.58
C SER A 277 5.38 -8.36 0.90
N VAL A 278 6.31 -8.78 1.76
CA VAL A 278 6.29 -8.46 3.21
C VAL A 278 6.56 -6.98 3.42
N ALA A 279 7.58 -6.44 2.74
CA ALA A 279 7.89 -5.01 2.79
C ALA A 279 6.72 -4.14 2.32
N LYS A 280 5.93 -4.60 1.34
CA LYS A 280 4.76 -3.87 0.84
C LYS A 280 3.62 -3.83 1.84
N GLU A 281 3.47 -4.88 2.64
CA GLU A 281 2.42 -4.97 3.65
C GLU A 281 2.78 -4.20 4.93
N LYS A 282 4.04 -4.27 5.38
CA LYS A 282 4.43 -3.86 6.73
C LYS A 282 5.56 -2.83 6.78
N GLY A 283 6.16 -2.48 5.65
CA GLY A 283 7.40 -1.74 5.60
C GLY A 283 8.59 -2.58 6.04
N ILE A 284 9.70 -1.91 6.34
CA ILE A 284 10.93 -2.56 6.81
C ILE A 284 11.40 -1.90 8.11
N SER A 285 11.92 -2.72 9.02
CA SER A 285 12.61 -2.27 10.23
C SER A 285 13.98 -1.69 9.90
N MET A 286 14.56 -0.92 10.83
CA MET A 286 15.91 -0.40 10.67
C MET A 286 16.97 -1.53 10.61
N SER A 287 16.71 -2.67 11.26
CA SER A 287 17.60 -3.84 11.16
C SER A 287 17.54 -4.49 9.78
N GLU A 288 16.35 -4.59 9.17
CA GLU A 288 16.20 -5.03 7.77
C GLU A 288 16.84 -4.03 6.79
N PHE A 289 16.70 -2.73 7.03
CA PHE A 289 17.37 -1.69 6.24
C PHE A 289 18.89 -1.89 6.22
N ILE A 290 19.51 -2.07 7.39
CA ILE A 290 20.96 -2.31 7.52
C ILE A 290 21.35 -3.62 6.84
N CYS A 291 20.54 -4.68 6.98
CA CYS A 291 20.78 -5.97 6.35
C CYS A 291 20.77 -5.85 4.82
N LEU A 292 19.75 -5.21 4.26
CA LEU A 292 19.64 -4.92 2.82
C LEU A 292 20.83 -4.09 2.32
N ALA A 293 21.30 -3.14 3.12
CA ALA A 293 22.49 -2.36 2.76
C ALA A 293 23.77 -3.19 2.71
N ARG A 294 24.00 -4.01 3.74
CA ARG A 294 25.17 -4.90 3.78
C ARG A 294 25.15 -5.93 2.66
N CYS A 295 23.99 -6.50 2.32
CA CYS A 295 23.86 -7.42 1.18
C CYS A 295 24.34 -6.83 -0.15
N ASN A 296 24.19 -5.51 -0.33
CA ASN A 296 24.55 -4.81 -1.55
C ASN A 296 25.92 -4.11 -1.43
N GLY A 297 26.76 -4.55 -0.49
CA GLY A 297 28.16 -4.13 -0.38
C GLY A 297 28.39 -2.81 0.36
N VAL A 298 27.38 -2.27 1.05
CA VAL A 298 27.50 -1.00 1.78
C VAL A 298 27.94 -1.23 3.23
N LEU A 299 28.98 -0.50 3.64
CA LEU A 299 29.38 -0.41 5.05
C LEU A 299 28.37 0.45 5.80
N THR A 300 28.01 0.02 7.01
CA THR A 300 26.98 0.68 7.81
C THR A 300 27.40 0.72 9.27
N GLU A 301 27.34 1.91 9.84
CA GLU A 301 27.37 2.17 11.27
C GLU A 301 25.94 2.39 11.75
N ASP A 302 25.57 1.77 12.87
CA ASP A 302 24.23 1.93 13.43
C ASP A 302 24.29 2.66 14.78
N TYR A 303 23.42 3.67 14.90
CA TYR A 303 23.27 4.46 16.10
C TYR A 303 21.81 4.35 16.52
N ARG A 304 21.57 3.88 17.75
CA ARG A 304 20.24 3.72 18.31
C ARG A 304 19.99 4.83 19.32
N ALA A 305 18.74 5.29 19.39
CA ALA A 305 18.31 6.27 20.38
C ALA A 305 18.17 5.60 21.76
N THR A 306 19.31 5.22 22.34
CA THR A 306 19.46 4.65 23.67
C THR A 306 20.00 5.72 24.63
N SER A 307 19.99 5.44 25.94
CA SER A 307 20.36 6.43 26.97
C SER A 307 21.83 6.90 26.90
N ASP A 308 22.68 6.15 26.22
CA ASP A 308 24.10 6.41 25.99
C ASP A 308 24.38 7.24 24.72
N PHE A 309 23.35 7.51 23.90
CA PHE A 309 23.47 8.33 22.68
C PHE A 309 22.83 9.71 22.87
N THR A 310 23.66 10.75 22.87
CA THR A 310 23.21 12.12 23.15
C THR A 310 22.78 12.88 21.90
N LEU A 311 21.98 13.92 22.09
CA LEU A 311 21.56 14.81 21.02
C LEU A 311 22.75 15.53 20.38
N GLU A 312 23.77 15.86 21.18
CA GLU A 312 25.00 16.49 20.71
C GLU A 312 25.77 15.55 19.78
N GLN A 313 25.93 14.28 20.14
CA GLN A 313 26.56 13.28 19.28
C GLN A 313 25.80 13.11 17.95
N PHE A 314 24.47 13.05 18.02
CA PHE A 314 23.63 13.01 16.82
C PHE A 314 23.85 14.22 15.90
N ARG A 315 23.88 15.43 16.47
CA ARG A 315 24.11 16.67 15.71
C ARG A 315 25.47 16.67 15.02
N GLU A 316 26.52 16.17 15.67
CA GLU A 316 27.84 16.11 15.06
C GLU A 316 27.90 15.10 13.91
N ILE A 317 27.25 13.94 14.03
CA ILE A 317 27.12 12.97 12.93
C ILE A 317 26.42 13.61 11.71
N VAL A 318 25.29 14.30 11.93
CA VAL A 318 24.55 14.96 10.84
C VAL A 318 25.39 16.05 10.18
N LYS A 319 26.06 16.91 10.97
CA LYS A 319 26.95 17.96 10.43
C LYS A 319 28.08 17.36 9.59
N HIS A 320 28.70 16.29 10.07
CA HIS A 320 29.79 15.63 9.37
C HIS A 320 29.32 15.11 8.00
N SER A 321 28.24 14.33 7.96
CA SER A 321 27.70 13.79 6.71
C SER A 321 27.24 14.88 5.75
N CYS A 322 26.62 15.93 6.26
CA CYS A 322 26.20 17.06 5.43
C CYS A 322 27.37 17.88 4.85
N SER A 323 28.55 17.84 5.48
CA SER A 323 29.77 18.52 5.02
C SER A 323 30.58 17.75 3.97
N THR A 324 30.20 16.50 3.68
CA THR A 324 30.86 15.65 2.68
C THR A 324 29.84 15.18 1.64
N SER A 325 30.30 14.45 0.62
CA SER A 325 29.44 13.79 -0.38
C SER A 325 29.65 12.27 -0.44
N SER A 326 30.46 11.73 0.48
CA SER A 326 30.88 10.31 0.49
C SER A 326 30.12 9.45 1.50
N GLU A 327 29.37 10.07 2.41
CA GLU A 327 28.62 9.39 3.45
C GLU A 327 27.22 9.97 3.58
N ILE A 328 26.25 9.11 3.87
CA ILE A 328 24.83 9.48 3.94
C ILE A 328 24.28 9.02 5.28
N VAL A 329 23.75 9.97 6.05
CA VAL A 329 22.96 9.68 7.24
C VAL A 329 21.50 9.42 6.85
N VAL A 330 20.97 8.28 7.30
CA VAL A 330 19.56 7.90 7.15
C VAL A 330 18.89 7.86 8.52
N LEU A 331 17.69 8.44 8.61
CA LEU A 331 16.94 8.53 9.86
C LEU A 331 15.69 7.64 9.81
N ASN A 332 15.51 6.81 10.84
CA ASN A 332 14.26 6.15 11.15
C ASN A 332 13.62 6.87 12.35
N TYR A 333 12.41 7.39 12.18
CA TYR A 333 11.74 8.20 13.19
C TYR A 333 10.23 8.03 13.14
N SER A 334 9.57 8.25 14.29
CA SER A 334 8.12 8.33 14.35
C SER A 334 7.65 9.71 13.91
N ARG A 335 6.74 9.75 12.93
CA ARG A 335 6.16 11.01 12.44
C ARG A 335 5.29 11.69 13.50
N LYS A 336 4.68 10.92 14.40
CA LYS A 336 3.85 11.44 15.50
C LYS A 336 4.60 12.43 16.38
N VAL A 337 5.88 12.16 16.67
CA VAL A 337 6.72 13.04 17.52
C VAL A 337 6.94 14.40 16.87
N LEU A 338 6.91 14.48 15.54
CA LEU A 338 7.01 15.73 14.77
C LEU A 338 5.64 16.36 14.45
N GLY A 339 4.55 15.84 15.02
CA GLY A 339 3.18 16.27 14.70
C GLY A 339 2.71 15.91 13.28
N GLN A 340 3.44 15.05 12.57
CA GLN A 340 3.10 14.62 11.22
C GLN A 340 2.19 13.37 11.24
N THR A 341 1.47 13.14 10.15
CA THR A 341 0.58 11.97 10.02
C THR A 341 1.32 10.74 9.49
N GLY A 342 1.07 9.59 10.12
CA GLY A 342 1.64 8.27 9.80
C GLY A 342 2.53 7.74 10.92
N ASP A 343 2.84 6.45 10.86
CA ASP A 343 4.01 5.80 11.47
C ASP A 343 4.42 4.62 10.59
#